data_AF-A0ABD5S0V5-F1
#
_entry.id   AF-A0ABD5S0V5-F1
#
_cell.length_a   1.000
_cell.length_b   1.000
_cell.length_c   1.000
_cell.angle_alpha   90.00
_cell.angle_beta   90.00
_cell.angle_gamma   90.00
#
_symmetry.space_group_name_H-M   'P 1'
#
loop_
_entity.id
_entity.type
_entity.pdbx_description
1 polymer ?
#
loop_
_entity_poly.entity_id
_entity_poly.type
_entity_poly.pdbx_seq_one_letter_code
_entity_poly.pdbx_strand_id
1 'polypeptide(L)'
;MSTRRIGALAMSALLVMSVFAGFTGGALAQESGNAPDDGSTDTMYYVQQGNTCTPLETFGDGSTTVEEFYDYRIPELNDDGTVNDETYPQHDYSSYGTEAFQESQHSRLMVYEGAEGVSLVVINDELDDGNPAAANMTFEMSENSLDWAVMDDDYSGEPYGTPDDEFASDRVYWQWNGQRTDGGALRGLESEDSLTITPELSESIEGIEFLSGSSADDYDVISLEESEFTVVRSTENPCETDTEEPTTEEPTTEEPTTEEPTTEEPTTEEPTTEEPSDGEDGDDGGADDGGDSGSDGGAAP
;
A
#
# COMPACT_ATOMS: atom_id res chain seq x y z
N MET A 1 55.51 29.92 49.37
CA MET A 1 54.49 29.62 50.40
C MET A 1 53.66 28.46 49.89
N SER A 2 53.68 27.37 50.67
CA SER A 2 52.97 26.11 50.42
C SER A 2 51.52 26.25 50.85
N THR A 3 50.56 25.82 50.02
CA THR A 3 49.47 24.96 50.49
C THR A 3 48.82 24.20 49.33
N ARG A 4 49.03 22.88 49.33
CA ARG A 4 48.21 21.90 48.60
C ARG A 4 46.81 21.86 49.23
N ARG A 5 45.76 21.71 48.40
CA ARG A 5 44.53 21.02 48.79
C ARG A 5 44.16 20.01 47.70
N ILE A 6 43.82 18.82 48.17
CA ILE A 6 43.52 17.58 47.47
C ILE A 6 42.01 17.39 47.54
N GLY A 7 41.43 16.72 46.54
CA GLY A 7 40.18 15.98 46.62
C GLY A 7 39.04 16.59 45.81
N ALA A 8 38.23 15.85 45.07
CA ALA A 8 38.19 14.43 44.75
C ALA A 8 37.30 14.27 43.51
N LEU A 9 37.66 13.37 42.58
CA LEU A 9 36.76 12.92 41.51
C LEU A 9 35.58 12.15 42.15
N ALA A 10 34.35 12.52 41.82
CA ALA A 10 33.19 11.68 42.02
C ALA A 10 32.83 11.06 40.65
N MET A 11 33.20 9.80 40.51
CA MET A 11 32.84 8.92 39.40
C MET A 11 31.50 8.29 39.81
N SER A 12 30.40 8.72 39.18
CA SER A 12 29.08 8.12 39.41
C SER A 12 28.99 6.81 38.63
N ALA A 13 29.19 5.70 39.34
CA ALA A 13 28.83 4.37 38.89
C ALA A 13 27.37 4.11 39.25
N LEU A 14 26.50 3.97 38.25
CA LEU A 14 25.13 3.49 38.45
C LEU A 14 25.18 2.00 38.77
N LEU A 15 24.60 1.62 39.90
CA LEU A 15 24.66 0.28 40.49
C LEU A 15 23.42 -0.49 40.03
N VAL A 16 23.60 -1.47 39.14
CA VAL A 16 22.57 -2.46 38.78
C VAL A 16 22.32 -3.35 40.00
N MET A 17 21.17 -3.21 40.64
CA MET A 17 20.71 -4.15 41.66
C MET A 17 20.01 -5.33 40.99
N SER A 18 20.77 -6.41 40.79
CA SER A 18 20.22 -7.72 40.47
C SER A 18 19.55 -8.30 41.72
N VAL A 19 18.23 -8.50 41.68
CA VAL A 19 17.50 -9.25 42.72
C VAL A 19 17.63 -10.75 42.41
N PHE A 20 18.60 -11.39 43.03
CA PHE A 20 18.62 -12.86 43.16
C PHE A 20 17.80 -13.26 44.38
N ALA A 21 16.54 -13.66 44.17
CA ALA A 21 15.79 -14.42 45.17
C ALA A 21 16.15 -15.91 45.02
N GLY A 22 16.86 -16.45 46.00
CA GLY A 22 17.17 -17.88 46.06
C GLY A 22 15.92 -18.71 46.32
N PHE A 23 15.79 -19.83 45.61
CA PHE A 23 14.82 -20.87 45.96
C PHE A 23 15.55 -22.21 46.14
N THR A 24 15.65 -22.66 47.38
CA THR A 24 16.01 -24.03 47.75
C THR A 24 14.83 -24.94 47.52
N GLY A 25 15.08 -26.13 46.95
CA GLY A 25 14.07 -27.03 46.38
C GLY A 25 12.94 -27.47 47.31
N GLY A 26 11.79 -27.66 46.68
CA GLY A 26 10.57 -28.29 47.18
C GLY A 26 9.66 -28.59 45.98
N ALA A 27 8.99 -29.74 46.00
CA ALA A 27 8.35 -30.40 44.88
C ALA A 27 7.34 -29.55 44.06
N LEU A 28 7.23 -29.90 42.77
CA LEU A 28 6.30 -29.37 41.78
C LEU A 28 4.85 -29.40 42.27
N ALA A 29 4.22 -28.24 42.33
CA ALA A 29 2.79 -28.08 42.15
C ALA A 29 2.61 -27.05 41.04
N GLN A 30 2.08 -27.50 39.91
CA GLN A 30 1.65 -26.66 38.80
C GLN A 30 0.45 -25.83 39.28
N GLU A 31 0.70 -24.58 39.66
CA GLU A 31 -0.35 -23.59 39.86
C GLU A 31 -0.59 -22.94 38.50
N SER A 32 -1.73 -23.25 37.88
CA SER A 32 -2.24 -22.54 36.72
C SER A 32 -2.58 -21.11 37.15
N GLY A 33 -1.60 -20.21 37.05
CA GLY A 33 -1.82 -18.79 37.19
C GLY A 33 -2.58 -18.30 35.96
N ASN A 34 -3.91 -18.22 36.08
CA ASN A 34 -4.70 -17.36 35.20
C ASN A 34 -4.15 -15.95 35.35
N ALA A 35 -3.47 -15.44 34.31
CA ALA A 35 -3.29 -14.01 34.16
C ALA A 35 -4.69 -13.36 34.20
N PRO A 36 -4.83 -12.16 34.79
CA PRO A 36 -6.07 -11.42 34.65
C PRO A 36 -6.23 -11.09 33.17
N ASP A 37 -7.22 -11.72 32.57
CA ASP A 37 -7.83 -11.33 31.31
C ASP A 37 -8.41 -9.92 31.52
N ASP A 38 -7.59 -8.91 31.25
CA ASP A 38 -8.07 -7.54 31.11
C ASP A 38 -8.75 -7.52 29.74
N GLY A 39 -10.08 -7.70 29.72
CA GLY A 39 -10.89 -7.81 28.51
C GLY A 39 -10.93 -6.56 27.62
N SER A 40 -9.83 -5.79 27.55
CA SER A 40 -9.48 -4.96 26.41
C SER A 40 -8.86 -5.87 25.35
N THR A 41 -9.63 -6.24 24.33
CA THR A 41 -9.02 -6.73 23.10
C THR A 41 -8.43 -5.53 22.38
N ASP A 42 -7.26 -5.05 22.82
CA ASP A 42 -6.52 -4.03 22.07
C ASP A 42 -6.32 -4.56 20.67
N THR A 43 -6.84 -3.81 19.70
CA THR A 43 -6.74 -4.20 18.30
C THR A 43 -5.33 -3.91 17.84
N MET A 44 -4.66 -4.92 17.29
CA MET A 44 -3.29 -4.84 16.82
C MET A 44 -3.23 -4.79 15.30
N TYR A 45 -2.13 -4.26 14.77
CA TYR A 45 -1.82 -4.26 13.36
C TYR A 45 -0.69 -5.24 13.05
N TYR A 46 -0.72 -5.82 11.87
CA TYR A 46 0.29 -6.75 11.37
C TYR A 46 0.57 -6.44 9.90
N VAL A 47 1.81 -6.63 9.47
CA VAL A 47 2.13 -6.71 8.04
C VAL A 47 2.37 -8.16 7.67
N GLN A 48 1.68 -8.61 6.62
CA GLN A 48 1.76 -9.96 6.09
C GLN A 48 2.27 -9.92 4.65
N GLN A 49 3.34 -10.67 4.36
CA GLN A 49 3.88 -10.85 3.01
C GLN A 49 4.27 -12.32 2.82
N GLY A 50 3.72 -12.97 1.80
CA GLY A 50 3.89 -14.41 1.61
C GLY A 50 3.49 -15.22 2.85
N ASN A 51 4.47 -15.92 3.45
CA ASN A 51 4.27 -16.69 4.70
C ASN A 51 4.78 -15.97 5.96
N THR A 52 5.27 -14.74 5.82
CA THR A 52 5.77 -13.94 6.95
C THR A 52 4.65 -13.05 7.46
N CYS A 53 4.44 -13.07 8.77
CA CYS A 53 3.51 -12.20 9.48
C CYS A 53 4.28 -11.52 10.61
N THR A 54 4.27 -10.20 10.64
CA THR A 54 5.02 -9.40 11.61
C THR A 54 4.06 -8.45 12.33
N PRO A 55 3.98 -8.50 13.68
CA PRO A 55 3.20 -7.51 14.43
C PRO A 55 3.82 -6.11 14.27
N LEU A 56 2.96 -5.09 14.24
CA LEU A 56 3.35 -3.69 14.11
C LEU A 56 3.05 -2.92 15.38
N GLU A 57 4.01 -2.11 15.80
CA GLU A 57 3.76 -0.98 16.69
C GLU A 57 3.29 0.22 15.87
N THR A 58 2.33 0.99 16.41
CA THR A 58 1.75 2.16 15.75
C THR A 58 2.42 3.45 16.21
N PHE A 59 2.65 4.36 15.28
CA PHE A 59 3.08 5.72 15.61
C PHE A 59 1.88 6.58 16.04
N GLY A 60 2.15 7.69 16.72
CA GLY A 60 1.11 8.57 17.22
C GLY A 60 0.51 8.11 18.55
N ASP A 61 -0.19 9.01 19.22
CA ASP A 61 -0.86 8.77 20.51
C ASP A 61 -2.34 9.18 20.47
N GLY A 62 -2.88 9.37 19.26
CA GLY A 62 -4.24 9.83 19.04
C GLY A 62 -4.47 11.31 19.38
N SER A 63 -3.42 12.11 19.61
CA SER A 63 -3.59 13.54 19.95
C SER A 63 -3.36 14.52 18.79
N THR A 64 -2.57 14.15 17.80
CA THR A 64 -2.25 14.96 16.60
C THR A 64 -2.93 14.35 15.37
N THR A 65 -3.43 15.17 14.44
CA THR A 65 -4.02 14.63 13.20
C THR A 65 -2.92 14.13 12.26
N VAL A 66 -3.26 13.25 11.32
CA VAL A 66 -2.26 12.76 10.35
C VAL A 66 -1.76 13.87 9.43
N GLU A 67 -2.60 14.86 9.10
CA GLU A 67 -2.19 16.03 8.30
C GLU A 67 -1.16 16.88 9.03
N GLU A 68 -1.33 17.11 10.35
CA GLU A 68 -0.37 17.85 11.15
C GLU A 68 0.92 17.06 11.36
N PHE A 69 0.82 15.73 11.52
CA PHE A 69 1.99 14.85 11.56
C PHE A 69 2.76 14.81 10.24
N TYR A 70 2.05 14.75 9.12
CA TYR A 70 2.66 14.71 7.79
C TYR A 70 3.24 16.07 7.41
N ASP A 71 2.54 17.16 7.74
CA ASP A 71 2.96 18.55 7.46
C ASP A 71 3.40 18.69 5.99
N TYR A 72 2.47 18.33 5.09
CA TYR A 72 2.64 18.54 3.66
C TYR A 72 2.53 20.03 3.36
N ARG A 73 3.61 20.60 2.82
CA ARG A 73 3.68 22.05 2.58
C ARG A 73 3.64 22.32 1.09
N ILE A 74 2.73 23.21 0.68
CA ILE A 74 2.69 23.78 -0.67
C ILE A 74 3.18 25.23 -0.64
N PRO A 75 3.76 25.74 -1.73
CA PRO A 75 4.26 27.11 -1.77
C PRO A 75 3.16 28.14 -1.63
N GLU A 76 3.50 29.26 -0.99
CA GLU A 76 2.60 30.42 -0.94
C GLU A 76 2.40 31.03 -2.34
N LEU A 77 1.17 31.46 -2.62
CA LEU A 77 0.84 32.13 -3.87
C LEU A 77 0.77 33.64 -3.68
N ASN A 78 1.24 34.36 -4.69
CA ASN A 78 0.93 35.77 -4.85
C ASN A 78 -0.57 35.97 -5.11
N ASP A 79 -1.07 37.20 -4.89
CA ASP A 79 -2.46 37.60 -5.18
C ASP A 79 -2.89 37.34 -6.65
N ASP A 80 -1.94 37.20 -7.58
CA ASP A 80 -2.17 36.94 -9.00
C ASP A 80 -2.15 35.44 -9.37
N GLY A 81 -2.06 34.56 -8.37
CA GLY A 81 -2.03 33.10 -8.54
C GLY A 81 -0.67 32.55 -8.98
N THR A 82 0.35 33.40 -9.12
CA THR A 82 1.73 32.93 -9.37
C THR A 82 2.41 32.52 -8.06
N VAL A 83 3.36 31.61 -8.14
CA VAL A 83 4.18 31.22 -6.98
C VAL A 83 4.93 32.42 -6.42
N ASN A 84 4.88 32.60 -5.10
CA ASN A 84 5.62 33.64 -4.42
C ASN A 84 7.11 33.26 -4.30
N ASP A 85 7.89 33.65 -5.30
CA ASP A 85 9.34 33.44 -5.40
C ASP A 85 10.14 34.12 -4.26
N GLU A 86 9.56 35.08 -3.52
CA GLU A 86 10.22 35.71 -2.36
C GLU A 86 10.15 34.84 -1.09
N THR A 87 9.19 33.91 -1.01
CA THR A 87 9.01 32.98 0.12
C THR A 87 9.34 31.53 -0.24
N TYR A 88 9.82 31.26 -1.46
CA TYR A 88 10.05 29.92 -2.00
C TYR A 88 11.45 29.37 -1.66
N PRO A 89 11.65 28.57 -0.60
CA PRO A 89 12.69 27.56 -0.64
C PRO A 89 12.31 26.54 -1.72
N GLN A 90 13.28 25.94 -2.40
CA GLN A 90 13.05 25.04 -3.55
C GLN A 90 12.42 23.68 -3.17
N HIS A 91 11.82 23.59 -1.98
CA HIS A 91 11.53 22.38 -1.20
C HIS A 91 10.07 22.33 -0.73
N ASP A 92 9.24 23.29 -1.13
CA ASP A 92 7.79 23.19 -0.98
C ASP A 92 7.27 22.18 -2.05
N TYR A 93 6.14 21.52 -1.78
CA TYR A 93 5.65 20.24 -2.35
C TYR A 93 6.35 19.02 -1.75
N SER A 94 6.37 18.95 -0.42
CA SER A 94 6.97 17.82 0.31
C SER A 94 6.43 17.73 1.73
N SER A 95 6.61 16.56 2.32
CA SER A 95 6.37 16.29 3.74
C SER A 95 7.53 16.80 4.58
N TYR A 96 7.26 17.72 5.52
CA TYR A 96 8.26 18.18 6.48
C TYR A 96 8.11 17.55 7.86
N GLY A 97 6.93 17.01 8.16
CA GLY A 97 6.68 16.35 9.44
C GLY A 97 7.30 14.96 9.50
N THR A 98 7.61 14.37 8.34
CA THR A 98 8.18 13.03 8.23
C THR A 98 9.68 12.98 7.94
N GLU A 99 10.41 14.10 8.02
CA GLU A 99 11.86 14.17 7.71
C GLU A 99 12.68 13.06 8.40
N ALA A 100 12.34 12.71 9.64
CA ALA A 100 13.06 11.69 10.40
C ALA A 100 12.82 10.24 9.92
N PHE A 101 11.81 10.04 9.06
CA PHE A 101 11.43 8.73 8.52
C PHE A 101 11.74 8.61 7.03
N GLN A 102 12.15 9.68 6.37
CA GLN A 102 12.50 9.71 4.96
C GLN A 102 13.80 8.93 4.69
N GLU A 103 13.94 8.40 3.48
CA GLU A 103 15.16 7.77 2.99
C GLU A 103 15.22 7.85 1.48
N SER A 104 16.39 8.26 0.99
CA SER A 104 16.68 8.36 -0.43
C SER A 104 16.31 7.06 -1.16
N GLN A 105 15.56 7.21 -2.25
CA GLN A 105 15.16 6.14 -3.16
C GLN A 105 14.37 4.99 -2.48
N HIS A 106 13.64 5.25 -1.38
CA HIS A 106 12.77 4.26 -0.73
C HIS A 106 11.32 4.71 -0.67
N SER A 107 10.40 3.74 -0.68
CA SER A 107 9.01 3.94 -0.27
C SER A 107 8.80 3.37 1.13
N ARG A 108 8.42 4.20 2.10
CA ARG A 108 8.23 3.80 3.50
C ARG A 108 6.78 3.94 3.92
N LEU A 109 6.26 2.90 4.56
CA LEU A 109 4.89 2.85 5.07
C LEU A 109 4.88 2.75 6.59
N MET A 110 3.88 3.34 7.22
CA MET A 110 3.65 3.19 8.66
C MET A 110 2.17 3.29 9.02
N VAL A 111 1.78 2.69 10.15
CA VAL A 111 0.47 2.91 10.74
C VAL A 111 0.56 4.04 11.76
N TYR A 112 -0.29 5.06 11.62
CA TYR A 112 -0.34 6.23 12.47
C TYR A 112 -1.70 6.37 13.17
N GLU A 113 -1.72 6.39 14.50
CA GLU A 113 -2.89 6.69 15.33
C GLU A 113 -3.01 8.21 15.52
N GLY A 114 -3.90 8.82 14.74
CA GLY A 114 -4.18 10.24 14.79
C GLY A 114 -5.45 10.60 15.56
N ALA A 115 -5.63 11.89 15.85
CA ALA A 115 -6.80 12.41 16.55
C ALA A 115 -8.15 12.20 15.83
N GLU A 116 -8.11 11.86 14.55
CA GLU A 116 -9.29 11.68 13.69
C GLU A 116 -9.44 10.26 13.15
N GLY A 117 -8.64 9.30 13.64
CA GLY A 117 -8.65 7.91 13.19
C GLY A 117 -7.26 7.36 12.94
N VAL A 118 -7.19 6.12 12.48
CA VAL A 118 -5.94 5.45 12.13
C VAL A 118 -5.69 5.59 10.64
N SER A 119 -4.46 5.93 10.29
CA SER A 119 -4.04 6.14 8.90
C SER A 119 -2.90 5.22 8.52
N LEU A 120 -2.92 4.75 7.28
CA LEU A 120 -1.71 4.29 6.61
C LEU A 120 -1.01 5.51 6.02
N VAL A 121 0.23 5.76 6.43
CA VAL A 121 1.07 6.83 5.89
C VAL A 121 2.06 6.23 4.90
N VAL A 122 2.21 6.86 3.75
CA VAL A 122 3.18 6.52 2.71
C VAL A 122 4.11 7.72 2.51
N ILE A 123 5.41 7.48 2.57
CA ILE A 123 6.48 8.45 2.37
C ILE A 123 7.36 7.92 1.25
N ASN A 124 7.44 8.66 0.16
CA ASN A 124 8.34 8.35 -0.94
C ASN A 124 9.52 9.32 -0.90
N ASP A 125 10.72 8.74 -0.89
CA ASP A 125 12.01 9.43 -0.99
C ASP A 125 12.38 10.34 0.19
N GLU A 126 13.56 10.94 0.09
CA GLU A 126 14.10 11.95 0.99
C GLU A 126 14.16 13.32 0.33
N LEU A 127 13.78 14.33 1.11
CA LEU A 127 13.86 15.72 0.68
C LEU A 127 15.30 16.09 0.27
N ASP A 128 15.46 16.68 -0.92
CA ASP A 128 16.75 17.15 -1.45
C ASP A 128 17.84 16.10 -1.66
N ASP A 129 17.46 14.86 -1.91
CA ASP A 129 18.41 13.78 -2.13
C ASP A 129 19.11 13.84 -3.52
N GLY A 130 18.48 14.49 -4.49
CA GLY A 130 18.91 14.64 -5.88
C GLY A 130 18.45 13.55 -6.85
N ASN A 131 17.62 12.59 -6.42
CA ASN A 131 17.20 11.44 -7.23
C ASN A 131 15.70 11.49 -7.58
N PRO A 132 15.34 11.68 -8.86
CA PRO A 132 13.94 11.58 -9.27
C PRO A 132 13.51 10.10 -9.35
N ALA A 133 12.27 9.81 -8.98
CA ALA A 133 11.68 8.49 -9.14
C ALA A 133 10.15 8.58 -9.31
N ALA A 134 9.54 7.42 -9.53
CA ALA A 134 8.09 7.27 -9.62
C ALA A 134 7.65 5.94 -8.99
N ALA A 135 6.47 5.94 -8.40
CA ALA A 135 5.85 4.77 -7.77
C ALA A 135 4.36 4.73 -8.13
N ASN A 136 3.86 3.54 -8.44
CA ASN A 136 2.43 3.28 -8.52
C ASN A 136 2.07 2.31 -7.40
N MET A 137 1.00 2.57 -6.65
CA MET A 137 0.50 1.64 -5.64
C MET A 137 -1.00 1.47 -5.79
N THR A 138 -1.43 0.21 -5.82
CA THR A 138 -2.85 -0.17 -5.77
C THR A 138 -3.20 -0.65 -4.38
N PHE A 139 -4.36 -0.23 -3.88
CA PHE A 139 -4.88 -0.48 -2.55
C PHE A 139 -6.23 -1.20 -2.67
N GLU A 140 -6.30 -2.45 -2.23
CA GLU A 140 -7.53 -3.22 -2.20
C GLU A 140 -8.22 -3.05 -0.83
N MET A 141 -9.30 -2.30 -0.84
CA MET A 141 -10.04 -1.85 0.36
C MET A 141 -11.45 -2.45 0.35
N SER A 142 -12.09 -2.52 1.51
CA SER A 142 -13.54 -2.69 1.57
C SER A 142 -14.24 -1.41 1.07
N GLU A 143 -15.44 -1.53 0.48
CA GLU A 143 -16.07 -0.38 -0.20
C GLU A 143 -16.31 0.83 0.74
N ASN A 144 -15.65 1.97 0.45
CA ASN A 144 -15.77 3.29 1.11
C ASN A 144 -15.28 3.38 2.56
N SER A 145 -14.34 2.53 2.96
CA SER A 145 -13.75 2.55 4.31
C SER A 145 -12.62 3.57 4.48
N LEU A 146 -11.93 3.91 3.39
CA LEU A 146 -10.73 4.74 3.42
C LEU A 146 -10.86 5.99 2.55
N ASP A 147 -10.32 7.10 3.06
CA ASP A 147 -10.26 8.40 2.37
C ASP A 147 -8.85 8.99 2.50
N TRP A 148 -8.35 9.62 1.43
CA TRP A 148 -7.07 10.33 1.47
C TRP A 148 -7.19 11.59 2.33
N ALA A 149 -6.47 11.60 3.46
CA ALA A 149 -6.33 12.72 4.37
C ALA A 149 -5.26 13.71 3.89
N VAL A 150 -4.19 13.17 3.32
CA VAL A 150 -3.11 13.92 2.69
C VAL A 150 -2.89 13.32 1.30
N MET A 151 -2.89 14.18 0.29
CA MET A 151 -2.54 13.87 -1.08
C MET A 151 -1.42 14.81 -1.48
N ASP A 152 -0.30 14.26 -1.96
CA ASP A 152 0.67 15.05 -2.70
C ASP A 152 0.01 15.65 -3.96
N ASP A 153 0.45 16.84 -4.36
CA ASP A 153 -0.04 17.54 -5.55
C ASP A 153 -1.57 17.80 -5.65
N ASP A 154 -2.33 17.75 -4.53
CA ASP A 154 -3.75 18.19 -4.51
C ASP A 154 -3.85 19.73 -4.53
N TYR A 155 -3.63 20.29 -5.72
CA TYR A 155 -3.74 21.71 -5.99
C TYR A 155 -5.19 22.10 -6.23
N SER A 156 -5.81 22.72 -5.23
CA SER A 156 -7.09 23.41 -5.44
C SER A 156 -6.92 24.70 -6.25
N GLY A 157 -6.75 24.60 -7.57
CA GLY A 157 -6.88 25.73 -8.52
C GLY A 157 -5.89 25.75 -9.69
N GLU A 158 -6.35 26.21 -10.86
CA GLU A 158 -5.45 26.59 -11.96
C GLU A 158 -4.64 27.84 -11.56
N PRO A 159 -3.30 27.81 -11.62
CA PRO A 159 -2.56 27.61 -12.88
C PRO A 159 -1.50 26.48 -12.83
N TYR A 160 -1.50 25.67 -11.77
CA TYR A 160 -0.61 24.51 -11.66
C TYR A 160 -0.99 23.52 -12.77
N GLY A 161 0.00 22.87 -13.38
CA GLY A 161 -0.19 22.04 -14.56
C GLY A 161 -1.14 20.86 -14.31
N THR A 162 -1.15 19.90 -15.23
CA THR A 162 -1.65 18.57 -14.86
C THR A 162 -0.85 18.11 -13.64
N PRO A 163 -1.50 17.70 -12.54
CA PRO A 163 -0.80 17.05 -11.43
C PRO A 163 0.15 16.00 -12.00
N ASP A 164 1.40 15.96 -11.50
CA ASP A 164 2.32 14.89 -11.89
C ASP A 164 1.83 13.55 -11.30
N ASP A 165 1.05 13.63 -10.21
CA ASP A 165 0.41 12.53 -9.51
C ASP A 165 -1.04 12.28 -9.93
N GLU A 166 -1.46 11.01 -9.89
CA GLU A 166 -2.85 10.62 -10.18
C GLU A 166 -3.43 9.82 -9.01
N PHE A 167 -4.27 10.48 -8.22
CA PHE A 167 -5.04 9.85 -7.15
C PHE A 167 -6.39 9.34 -7.68
N ALA A 168 -6.57 8.03 -7.63
CA ALA A 168 -7.85 7.34 -7.75
C ALA A 168 -8.26 6.78 -6.38
N SER A 169 -9.50 6.28 -6.27
CA SER A 169 -10.02 5.72 -5.02
C SER A 169 -9.21 4.52 -4.52
N ASP A 170 -8.68 3.70 -5.42
CA ASP A 170 -8.02 2.43 -5.15
C ASP A 170 -6.57 2.39 -5.65
N ARG A 171 -6.06 3.48 -6.24
CA ARG A 171 -4.72 3.53 -6.82
C ARG A 171 -4.17 4.94 -6.74
N VAL A 172 -2.86 5.04 -6.51
CA VAL A 172 -2.12 6.29 -6.65
C VAL A 172 -0.91 6.08 -7.53
N TYR A 173 -0.71 7.01 -8.46
CA TYR A 173 0.53 7.19 -9.18
C TYR A 173 1.24 8.43 -8.65
N TRP A 174 2.49 8.26 -8.22
CA TRP A 174 3.38 9.28 -7.71
C TRP A 174 4.56 9.49 -8.65
N GLN A 175 4.93 10.74 -8.88
CA GLN A 175 6.11 11.13 -9.62
C GLN A 175 6.74 12.38 -9.02
N TRP A 176 7.97 12.21 -8.54
CA TRP A 176 8.72 13.30 -7.93
C TRP A 176 10.04 13.57 -8.64
N ASN A 177 10.51 14.81 -8.47
CA ASN A 177 11.88 15.16 -8.77
C ASN A 177 12.74 15.03 -7.51
N GLY A 178 14.06 14.86 -7.67
CA GLY A 178 14.99 14.66 -6.54
C GLY A 178 15.17 15.83 -5.57
N GLN A 179 14.29 16.83 -5.58
CA GLN A 179 14.28 17.89 -4.56
C GLN A 179 13.06 17.79 -3.66
N ARG A 180 12.25 16.74 -3.82
CA ARG A 180 10.94 16.57 -3.19
C ARG A 180 10.75 15.16 -2.69
N THR A 181 9.94 15.04 -1.65
CA THR A 181 9.28 13.78 -1.30
C THR A 181 7.98 13.65 -2.07
N ASP A 182 7.44 12.44 -2.07
CA ASP A 182 6.07 12.17 -2.50
C ASP A 182 5.30 11.34 -1.46
N GLY A 183 4.03 11.04 -1.70
CA GLY A 183 3.24 10.09 -0.93
C GLY A 183 1.88 10.61 -0.48
N GLY A 184 1.48 10.22 0.72
CA GLY A 184 0.22 10.67 1.30
C GLY A 184 -0.18 9.90 2.54
N ALA A 185 -1.39 10.16 3.00
CA ALA A 185 -1.97 9.47 4.16
C ALA A 185 -3.41 9.05 3.87
N LEU A 186 -3.66 7.75 3.98
CA LEU A 186 -4.96 7.12 3.77
C LEU A 186 -5.58 6.83 5.14
N ARG A 187 -6.65 7.56 5.50
CA ARG A 187 -7.33 7.48 6.81
C ARG A 187 -8.50 6.50 6.76
N GLY A 188 -8.78 5.86 7.90
CA GLY A 188 -9.94 4.99 8.12
C GLY A 188 -9.55 3.53 8.40
N LEU A 189 -8.27 3.26 8.63
CA LEU A 189 -7.72 1.91 8.78
C LEU A 189 -8.29 1.19 10.01
N GLU A 190 -8.88 1.90 10.98
CA GLU A 190 -9.61 1.30 12.10
C GLU A 190 -10.91 0.60 11.70
N SER A 191 -11.45 0.93 10.52
CA SER A 191 -12.66 0.34 9.96
C SER A 191 -12.40 -0.84 9.01
N GLU A 192 -11.12 -1.08 8.68
CA GLU A 192 -10.67 -2.15 7.79
C GLU A 192 -10.13 -3.34 8.59
N ASP A 193 -10.59 -4.55 8.26
CA ASP A 193 -10.00 -5.78 8.80
C ASP A 193 -8.66 -6.10 8.11
N SER A 194 -8.54 -5.75 6.83
CA SER A 194 -7.31 -5.94 6.04
C SER A 194 -7.26 -4.99 4.86
N LEU A 195 -6.06 -4.51 4.54
CA LEU A 195 -5.77 -3.68 3.37
C LEU A 195 -4.61 -4.32 2.59
N THR A 196 -4.87 -4.77 1.37
CA THR A 196 -3.84 -5.35 0.48
C THR A 196 -3.26 -4.25 -0.40
N ILE A 197 -1.93 -4.26 -0.54
CA ILE A 197 -1.18 -3.23 -1.26
C ILE A 197 -0.29 -3.91 -2.29
N THR A 198 -0.46 -3.52 -3.55
CA THR A 198 0.36 -3.97 -4.69
C THR A 198 1.19 -2.79 -5.21
N PRO A 199 2.48 -2.72 -4.87
CA PRO A 199 3.39 -1.71 -5.40
C PRO A 199 3.94 -2.07 -6.78
N GLU A 200 4.05 -1.07 -7.65
CA GLU A 200 4.76 -1.11 -8.92
C GLU A 200 5.77 0.05 -8.93
N LEU A 201 7.01 -0.26 -8.54
CA LEU A 201 8.07 0.72 -8.33
C LEU A 201 8.93 0.88 -9.58
N SER A 202 9.39 2.10 -9.85
CA SER A 202 10.39 2.34 -10.89
C SER A 202 11.76 1.72 -10.53
N GLU A 203 12.61 1.47 -11.53
CA GLU A 203 13.97 0.92 -11.31
C GLU A 203 14.88 1.84 -10.46
N SER A 204 14.47 3.08 -10.22
CA SER A 204 15.21 4.05 -9.40
C SER A 204 14.89 3.92 -7.91
N ILE A 205 13.87 3.15 -7.52
CA ILE A 205 13.55 2.89 -6.12
C ILE A 205 14.32 1.63 -5.69
N GLU A 206 15.08 1.75 -4.59
CA GLU A 206 15.95 0.71 -4.05
C GLU A 206 15.20 -0.26 -3.14
N GLY A 207 14.11 0.18 -2.51
CA GLY A 207 13.34 -0.68 -1.61
C GLY A 207 12.00 -0.10 -1.20
N ILE A 208 11.16 -0.98 -0.66
CA ILE A 208 9.92 -0.64 0.01
C ILE A 208 9.94 -1.25 1.42
N GLU A 209 9.60 -0.45 2.42
CA GLU A 209 9.78 -0.80 3.82
C GLU A 209 8.54 -0.44 4.63
N PHE A 210 8.25 -1.26 5.64
CA PHE A 210 7.26 -0.95 6.66
C PHE A 210 7.96 -0.58 7.97
N LEU A 211 7.62 0.58 8.52
CA LEU A 211 8.16 1.06 9.79
C LEU A 211 7.21 0.65 10.93
N SER A 212 7.79 0.09 11.98
CA SER A 212 7.07 -0.34 13.19
C SER A 212 7.73 0.29 14.40
N GLY A 213 7.06 1.22 15.06
CA GLY A 213 7.63 1.88 16.23
C GLY A 213 6.74 2.95 16.82
N SER A 214 7.27 3.66 17.81
CA SER A 214 6.54 4.68 18.56
C SER A 214 7.05 6.10 18.32
N SER A 215 8.27 6.25 17.79
CA SER A 215 8.89 7.56 17.55
C SER A 215 10.04 7.50 16.56
N ALA A 216 10.51 8.68 16.12
CA ALA A 216 11.67 8.81 15.25
C ALA A 216 12.99 8.24 15.83
N ASP A 217 13.09 8.08 17.15
CA ASP A 217 14.28 7.52 17.80
C ASP A 217 14.14 6.01 18.10
N ASP A 218 12.95 5.43 17.89
CA ASP A 218 12.60 4.07 18.31
C ASP A 218 11.58 3.47 17.34
N TYR A 219 12.12 2.85 16.29
CA TYR A 219 11.37 2.07 15.32
C TYR A 219 12.24 0.97 14.69
N ASP A 220 11.60 -0.12 14.29
CA ASP A 220 12.15 -1.18 13.48
C ASP A 220 11.79 -0.96 12.00
N VAL A 221 12.67 -1.41 11.11
CA VAL A 221 12.49 -1.38 9.65
C VAL A 221 12.23 -2.80 9.16
N ILE A 222 11.13 -2.99 8.45
CA ILE A 222 10.71 -4.28 7.88
C ILE A 222 10.75 -4.16 6.35
N SER A 223 11.75 -4.76 5.71
CA SER A 223 11.83 -4.80 4.25
C SER A 223 10.70 -5.66 3.65
N LEU A 224 10.08 -5.16 2.59
CA LEU A 224 9.00 -5.83 1.86
C LEU A 224 9.55 -6.32 0.52
N GLU A 225 9.58 -7.63 0.32
CA GLU A 225 10.26 -8.28 -0.81
C GLU A 225 9.29 -8.93 -1.80
N GLU A 226 8.03 -9.08 -1.39
CA GLU A 226 6.96 -9.64 -2.21
C GLU A 226 6.30 -8.56 -3.07
N SER A 227 5.71 -8.97 -4.20
CA SER A 227 4.98 -8.06 -5.10
C SER A 227 3.66 -7.53 -4.53
N GLU A 228 3.24 -8.06 -3.39
CA GLU A 228 2.02 -7.70 -2.67
C GLU A 228 2.22 -8.00 -1.18
N PHE A 229 1.65 -7.14 -0.34
CA PHE A 229 1.59 -7.35 1.11
C PHE A 229 0.26 -6.83 1.66
N THR A 230 -0.13 -7.31 2.84
CA THR A 230 -1.39 -6.96 3.49
C THR A 230 -1.14 -6.39 4.87
N VAL A 231 -1.75 -5.24 5.17
CA VAL A 231 -1.87 -4.71 6.53
C VAL A 231 -3.13 -5.30 7.14
N VAL A 232 -2.99 -6.10 8.20
CA VAL A 232 -4.09 -6.79 8.87
C VAL A 232 -4.37 -6.14 10.21
N ARG A 233 -5.64 -5.87 10.49
CA ARG A 233 -6.14 -5.38 11.78
C ARG A 233 -6.85 -6.53 12.49
N SER A 234 -6.40 -6.89 13.69
CA SER A 234 -6.97 -8.03 14.39
C SER A 234 -6.87 -7.92 15.90
N THR A 235 -7.88 -8.43 16.61
CA THR A 235 -7.87 -8.64 18.06
C THR A 235 -7.22 -9.96 18.48
N GLU A 236 -7.03 -10.87 17.52
CA GLU A 236 -6.31 -12.14 17.69
C GLU A 236 -4.95 -12.04 16.97
N ASN A 237 -3.98 -12.88 17.36
CA ASN A 237 -2.67 -12.90 16.70
C ASN A 237 -2.73 -13.80 15.44
N PRO A 238 -2.77 -13.24 14.21
CA PRO A 238 -2.84 -14.04 13.00
C PRO A 238 -1.50 -14.75 12.69
N CYS A 239 -0.39 -14.27 13.27
CA CYS A 239 0.94 -14.84 13.05
C CYS A 239 1.13 -16.19 13.76
N GLU A 240 0.24 -16.53 14.70
CA GLU A 240 0.23 -17.79 15.44
C GLU A 240 -0.80 -18.80 14.90
N THR A 241 -1.32 -18.61 13.68
CA THR A 241 -2.16 -19.63 13.05
C THR A 241 -1.36 -20.92 12.89
N ASP A 242 -1.61 -21.85 13.82
CA ASP A 242 -1.08 -23.20 13.82
C ASP A 242 -1.30 -23.76 12.42
N THR A 243 -0.21 -24.23 11.82
CA THR A 243 -0.28 -25.16 10.71
C THR A 243 -1.07 -26.35 11.22
N GLU A 244 -2.38 -26.38 10.97
CA GLU A 244 -3.17 -27.61 11.04
C GLU A 244 -2.41 -28.58 10.14
N GLU A 245 -1.64 -29.50 10.74
CA GLU A 245 -1.03 -30.59 10.01
C GLU A 245 -2.13 -31.17 9.13
N PRO A 246 -1.91 -31.38 7.82
CA PRO A 246 -2.95 -31.88 6.95
C PRO A 246 -3.46 -33.18 7.58
N THR A 247 -4.67 -33.15 8.13
CA THR A 247 -5.32 -34.34 8.66
C THR A 247 -5.34 -35.30 7.49
N THR A 248 -4.45 -36.28 7.53
CA THR A 248 -4.31 -37.26 6.47
C THR A 248 -5.52 -38.16 6.62
N GLU A 249 -6.63 -37.75 6.01
CA GLU A 249 -7.73 -38.65 5.70
C GLU A 249 -7.10 -39.75 4.84
N GLU A 250 -6.91 -40.94 5.43
CA GLU A 250 -6.45 -42.10 4.69
C GLU A 250 -7.35 -42.25 3.46
N PRO A 251 -6.80 -42.42 2.25
CA PRO A 251 -7.63 -42.52 1.06
C PRO A 251 -8.50 -43.77 1.17
N THR A 252 -9.79 -43.57 1.46
CA THR A 252 -10.79 -44.63 1.37
C THR A 252 -10.84 -45.06 -0.09
N THR A 253 -10.22 -46.20 -0.38
CA THR A 253 -10.15 -46.76 -1.73
C THR A 253 -11.50 -47.40 -2.03
N GLU A 254 -12.40 -46.65 -2.65
CA GLU A 254 -13.59 -47.23 -3.29
C GLU A 254 -13.12 -48.04 -4.50
N GLU A 255 -13.36 -49.36 -4.51
CA GLU A 255 -13.07 -50.19 -5.67
C GLU A 255 -13.87 -49.69 -6.89
N PRO A 256 -13.25 -49.53 -8.07
CA PRO A 256 -13.99 -49.09 -9.25
C PRO A 256 -14.98 -50.17 -9.69
N THR A 257 -16.27 -49.90 -9.56
CA THR A 257 -17.32 -50.66 -10.27
C THR A 257 -17.26 -50.32 -11.76
N THR A 258 -16.74 -51.24 -12.54
CA THR A 258 -16.75 -51.19 -14.01
C THR A 258 -18.16 -51.49 -14.53
N GLU A 259 -18.86 -50.48 -15.02
CA GLU A 259 -20.04 -50.66 -15.88
C GLU A 259 -19.58 -51.03 -17.29
N GLU A 260 -20.12 -52.10 -17.87
CA GLU A 260 -19.81 -52.49 -19.24
C GLU A 260 -20.36 -51.46 -20.25
N PRO A 261 -19.59 -51.10 -21.30
CA PRO A 261 -20.09 -50.17 -22.31
C PRO A 261 -21.22 -50.82 -23.11
N THR A 262 -22.39 -50.18 -23.11
CA THR A 262 -23.49 -50.51 -24.01
C THR A 262 -23.25 -49.81 -25.35
N THR A 263 -23.03 -50.61 -26.39
CA THR A 263 -22.86 -50.14 -27.78
C THR A 263 -24.22 -49.90 -28.40
N GLU A 264 -24.60 -48.65 -28.63
CA GLU A 264 -25.72 -48.28 -29.50
C GLU A 264 -25.26 -48.32 -30.96
N GLU A 265 -25.97 -49.04 -31.83
CA GLU A 265 -25.68 -49.08 -33.26
C GLU A 265 -26.05 -47.75 -33.95
N PRO A 266 -25.25 -47.25 -34.89
CA PRO A 266 -25.58 -46.02 -35.61
C PRO A 266 -26.75 -46.24 -36.58
N THR A 267 -27.87 -45.54 -36.36
CA THR A 267 -28.92 -45.40 -37.37
C THR A 267 -28.44 -44.47 -38.49
N THR A 268 -28.50 -44.98 -39.72
CA THR A 268 -28.18 -44.24 -40.95
C THR A 268 -29.48 -43.70 -41.55
N GLU A 269 -29.64 -42.38 -41.59
CA GLU A 269 -30.72 -41.70 -42.34
C GLU A 269 -30.27 -41.54 -43.80
N GLU A 270 -31.13 -41.94 -44.76
CA GLU A 270 -30.86 -41.80 -46.19
C GLU A 270 -31.01 -40.34 -46.66
N PRO A 271 -30.18 -39.85 -47.59
CA PRO A 271 -30.33 -38.51 -48.15
C PRO A 271 -31.56 -38.45 -49.06
N THR A 272 -32.42 -37.46 -48.83
CA THR A 272 -33.54 -37.14 -49.72
C THR A 272 -33.07 -36.15 -50.79
N THR A 273 -33.26 -36.50 -52.07
CA THR A 273 -32.91 -35.68 -53.23
C THR A 273 -34.16 -35.02 -53.83
N GLU A 274 -34.15 -33.67 -53.84
CA GLU A 274 -34.69 -32.64 -54.75
C GLU A 274 -35.78 -32.96 -55.80
N GLU A 275 -36.69 -31.99 -56.01
CA GLU A 275 -37.00 -31.48 -57.37
C GLU A 275 -37.26 -29.95 -57.37
N PRO A 276 -36.89 -29.24 -58.46
CA PRO A 276 -36.97 -27.79 -58.58
C PRO A 276 -38.33 -27.32 -59.14
N SER A 277 -38.70 -26.07 -58.86
CA SER A 277 -39.81 -25.38 -59.55
C SER A 277 -39.29 -24.17 -60.31
N ASP A 278 -39.48 -24.22 -61.62
CA ASP A 278 -39.11 -23.26 -62.66
C ASP A 278 -40.27 -22.27 -62.95
N GLY A 279 -39.94 -21.11 -63.55
CA GLY A 279 -40.86 -20.21 -64.30
C GLY A 279 -40.93 -18.76 -63.78
N GLU A 280 -40.13 -17.81 -64.30
CA GLU A 280 -40.42 -16.86 -65.45
C GLU A 280 -41.18 -15.58 -64.97
N ASP A 281 -40.89 -14.31 -65.29
CA ASP A 281 -40.26 -13.61 -66.43
C ASP A 281 -40.00 -12.09 -66.11
N GLY A 282 -39.10 -11.44 -66.90
CA GLY A 282 -39.08 -9.99 -67.24
C GLY A 282 -37.88 -9.19 -66.69
N ASP A 283 -36.78 -8.92 -67.40
CA ASP A 283 -36.51 -8.12 -68.63
C ASP A 283 -36.30 -6.60 -68.40
N ASP A 284 -35.26 -6.05 -69.06
CA ASP A 284 -34.91 -4.63 -69.33
C ASP A 284 -34.49 -3.73 -68.13
N GLY A 285 -33.32 -3.06 -68.05
CA GLY A 285 -32.28 -2.64 -68.99
C GLY A 285 -31.93 -1.15 -68.77
N GLY A 286 -30.71 -0.73 -69.13
CA GLY A 286 -30.44 0.67 -69.53
C GLY A 286 -29.73 1.63 -68.54
N ALA A 287 -28.66 2.25 -69.04
CA ALA A 287 -27.71 3.17 -68.40
C ALA A 287 -28.09 4.67 -68.46
N ASP A 288 -27.41 5.51 -67.65
CA ASP A 288 -26.98 6.91 -67.92
C ASP A 288 -26.12 7.35 -66.69
N ASP A 289 -24.82 7.68 -66.69
CA ASP A 289 -23.93 8.65 -67.39
C ASP A 289 -24.08 10.15 -67.00
N GLY A 290 -22.91 10.79 -66.79
CA GLY A 290 -22.64 12.25 -66.73
C GLY A 290 -22.76 12.91 -65.34
N GLY A 291 -21.71 13.42 -64.67
CA GLY A 291 -20.73 14.46 -65.08
C GLY A 291 -21.27 15.87 -64.68
N ASP A 292 -20.55 16.89 -64.21
CA ASP A 292 -19.14 17.27 -64.11
C ASP A 292 -19.05 18.65 -63.38
N SER A 293 -17.82 19.06 -63.02
CA SER A 293 -17.26 20.40 -62.73
C SER A 293 -17.29 20.91 -61.27
N GLY A 294 -16.20 21.34 -60.62
CA GLY A 294 -14.80 21.60 -61.03
C GLY A 294 -14.43 23.09 -60.88
N SER A 295 -13.45 23.41 -60.00
CA SER A 295 -12.39 24.46 -60.09
C SER A 295 -11.83 24.78 -58.69
N ASP A 296 -10.56 24.49 -58.39
CA ASP A 296 -9.30 25.25 -58.70
C ASP A 296 -8.97 26.21 -57.54
N GLY A 297 -7.79 26.35 -56.93
CA GLY A 297 -6.41 25.89 -57.17
C GLY A 297 -5.46 26.97 -56.59
N GLY A 298 -4.25 26.62 -56.13
CA GLY A 298 -3.18 27.61 -55.88
C GLY A 298 -2.13 27.29 -54.80
N ALA A 299 -0.95 26.85 -55.24
CA ALA A 299 0.34 26.73 -54.53
C ALA A 299 0.96 28.12 -54.18
N ALA A 300 2.09 28.35 -53.49
CA ALA A 300 3.35 27.68 -53.14
C ALA A 300 4.07 28.63 -52.12
N PRO A 301 5.40 28.59 -51.84
CA PRO A 301 6.44 27.58 -52.09
C PRO A 301 6.96 26.87 -50.83
#